data_AF-A0A926U3Q6-F1
#
_entry.id   AF-A0A926U3Q6-F1
#
_cell.length_a   1.000
_cell.length_b   1.000
_cell.length_c   1.000
_cell.angle_alpha   90.00
_cell.angle_beta   90.00
_cell.angle_gamma   90.00
#
_symmetry.space_group_name_H-M   'P 1'
#
loop_
_entity.id
_entity.type
_entity.pdbx_description
1 polymer ?
#
loop_
_entity_poly.entity_id
_entity_poly.type
_entity_poly.pdbx_seq_one_letter_code
_entity_poly.pdbx_strand_id
1 'polypeptide(L)' 'MLTAITRSPTSSLINCEITYLDRQPINYDLALKQHSSYCEYIANW' A
#
# COMPACT_ATOMS: atom_id res chain seq x y z
N MET A 1 16.54 -7.92 -17.02
CA MET A 1 16.28 -7.98 -15.57
C MET A 1 15.48 -6.75 -15.21
N LEU A 2 14.23 -6.92 -14.80
CA LEU A 2 13.37 -5.82 -14.41
C LEU A 2 13.53 -5.61 -12.90
N THR A 3 13.61 -4.36 -12.45
CA THR A 3 13.76 -4.04 -11.02
C THR A 3 12.60 -3.14 -10.61
N ALA A 4 11.85 -3.56 -9.60
CA ALA A 4 10.81 -2.77 -8.98
C ALA A 4 11.30 -2.16 -7.66
N ILE A 5 10.94 -0.91 -7.42
CA ILE A 5 11.23 -0.20 -6.16
C ILE A 5 9.91 -0.12 -5.40
N THR A 6 9.88 -0.64 -4.17
CA THR A 6 8.70 -0.63 -3.31
C THR A 6 9.00 0.04 -1.97
N ARG A 7 7.95 0.51 -1.29
CA ARG A 7 8.02 1.07 0.06
C ARG A 7 6.85 0.56 0.88
N SER A 8 7.14 -0.01 2.04
CA SER A 8 6.10 -0.48 2.95
C SER A 8 5.15 0.64 3.38
N PRO A 9 3.84 0.38 3.49
CA PRO A 9 2.88 1.30 4.06
C PRO A 9 3.30 1.70 5.47
N THR A 10 3.17 2.99 5.81
CA THR A 10 3.40 3.51 7.16
C THR A 10 2.08 3.71 7.88
N SER A 11 2.06 3.63 9.21
CA SER A 11 0.83 3.87 9.99
C SER A 11 0.26 5.28 9.78
N SER A 12 1.11 6.26 9.44
CA SER A 12 0.68 7.61 9.07
C SER A 12 -0.21 7.66 7.82
N LEU A 13 -0.27 6.59 7.01
CA LEU A 13 -1.17 6.46 5.86
C LEU A 13 -2.66 6.60 6.27
N ILE A 14 -3.01 6.24 7.51
CA ILE A 14 -4.35 6.41 8.07
C ILE A 14 -4.79 7.88 7.97
N ASN A 15 -3.85 8.81 8.21
CA ASN A 15 -4.05 10.25 8.21
C ASN A 15 -3.61 10.91 6.89
N CYS A 16 -3.62 10.18 5.77
CA CYS A 16 -3.19 10.77 4.51
C CYS A 16 -4.24 11.79 4.02
N GLU A 17 -3.90 13.08 4.04
CA GLU A 17 -4.90 14.17 3.90
C GLU A 17 -5.29 14.54 2.46
N ILE A 18 -4.74 13.86 1.44
CA ILE A 18 -4.95 14.24 0.04
C ILE A 18 -5.93 13.28 -0.63
N THR A 19 -7.21 13.65 -0.68
CA THR A 19 -8.19 12.99 -1.55
C THR A 19 -9.31 13.95 -1.91
N TYR A 20 -9.76 13.92 -3.17
CA TYR A 20 -10.90 14.70 -3.68
C TYR A 20 -12.25 13.97 -3.49
N LEU A 21 -12.27 12.89 -2.69
CA LEU A 21 -13.43 12.04 -2.42
C LEU A 21 -13.73 11.98 -0.91
N ASP A 22 -15.00 11.76 -0.56
CA ASP A 22 -15.40 11.44 0.81
C ASP A 22 -14.69 10.16 1.26
N ARG A 23 -13.90 10.30 2.33
CA ARG A 23 -12.93 9.27 2.71
C ARG A 23 -13.53 8.31 3.73
N GLN A 24 -13.33 7.01 3.50
CA GLN A 24 -13.46 5.98 4.54
C GLN A 24 -12.09 5.79 5.22
N PRO A 25 -12.06 5.52 6.54
CA PRO A 25 -10.81 5.26 7.25
C PRO A 25 -10.02 4.12 6.59
N ILE A 26 -8.72 4.28 6.42
CA ILE A 26 -7.87 3.20 5.92
C ILE A 26 -7.69 2.18 7.03
N ASN A 27 -7.99 0.91 6.74
CA ASN A 27 -7.57 -0.20 7.57
C ASN A 27 -6.09 -0.50 7.30
N TYR A 28 -5.23 -0.16 8.25
CA TYR A 28 -3.78 -0.31 8.12
C TYR A 28 -3.33 -1.77 7.96
N ASP A 29 -3.93 -2.69 8.72
CA ASP A 29 -3.58 -4.11 8.63
C ASP A 29 -3.94 -4.69 7.26
N LEU A 30 -5.07 -4.26 6.70
CA LEU A 30 -5.45 -4.62 5.34
C LEU A 30 -4.45 -4.04 4.32
N ALA A 31 -4.05 -2.78 4.48
CA ALA A 31 -3.08 -2.15 3.59
C ALA A 31 -1.73 -2.88 3.60
N LEU A 32 -1.27 -3.35 4.77
CA LEU A 32 -0.05 -4.17 4.88
C LEU A 32 -0.19 -5.50 4.11
N LYS A 33 -1.31 -6.21 4.28
CA LYS A 33 -1.57 -7.47 3.58
C LYS A 33 -1.60 -7.29 2.06
N GLN A 34 -2.32 -6.26 1.60
CA GLN A 34 -2.40 -5.93 0.17
C GLN A 34 -1.03 -5.60 -0.42
N HIS A 35 -0.20 -4.85 0.31
CA HIS A 35 1.15 -4.53 -0.12
C HIS A 35 2.05 -5.78 -0.21
N SER A 36 1.97 -6.69 0.75
CA SER A 36 2.70 -7.97 0.70
C SER A 36 2.34 -8.75 -0.56
N SER A 37 1.04 -8.92 -0.82
CA SER A 37 0.56 -9.65 -2.00
C SER A 37 1.00 -8.99 -3.32
N TYR A 38 1.06 -7.65 -3.37
CA TYR A 38 1.58 -6.92 -4.54
C TYR A 38 3.08 -7.17 -4.76
N CYS A 39 3.89 -7.11 -3.70
CA CYS A 39 5.33 -7.39 -3.78
C CYS A 39 5.60 -8.84 -4.19
N GLU A 40 4.83 -9.80 -3.65
CA GLU A 40 4.89 -11.21 -4.04
C GLU A 40 4.53 -11.40 -5.52
N TYR A 41 3.48 -10.72 -6.00
CA TYR A 41 3.10 -10.78 -7.41
C TYR A 41 4.24 -10.29 -8.32
N ILE A 42 4.84 -9.13 -8.02
CA ILE A 42 5.92 -8.57 -8.84
C ILE A 42 7.18 -9.45 -8.81
N ALA A 43 7.50 -10.06 -7.66
CA ALA A 43 8.66 -10.93 -7.54
C ALA A 43 8.55 -12.20 -8.41
N ASN A 44 7.34 -12.59 -8.78
CA ASN A 44 7.05 -13.82 -9.54
C ASN A 44 6.49 -13.56 -10.95
N TRP A 45 6.59 -12.32 -11.45
CA TRP A 45 6.11 -11.90 -12.77
C TRP A 45 7.20 -12.02 -13.83
#